data_AF-V4B0K7-F1
#
_entry.id   AF-V4B0K7-F1
#
_cell.length_a   1.000
_cell.length_b   1.000
_cell.length_c   1.000
_cell.angle_alpha   90.00
_cell.angle_beta   90.00
_cell.angle_gamma   90.00
#
_symmetry.space_group_name_H-M   'P 1'
#
loop_
_entity.id
_entity.type
_entity.pdbx_description
1 polymer ?
#
loop_
_entity_poly.entity_id
_entity_poly.type
_entity_poly.pdbx_seq_one_letter_code
_entity_poly.pdbx_strand_id
1 'polypeptide(L)'
;RLSSNSSTNAEDYEDEALDPRIQVELEKLNKASDEINKLELELDDARASFRQVLSDSIQKLNVLAKKLGSCVDKARPYYDARVKAKEVHMETHKAALRFERACSMHEAAKEMVQLAEQGYQRREQDADPAWQEMLNHATMKVNEAESERMESESEHQRTMMLFKESEAKVQQLQKDLKRAINKSKPYFEMKSKFNQIMEDQKGRVSRLEEDVTSSKSLYSQALHSLEAISDDIHQQRLEKQKKIQLGVREAGVGAESP
;
A
#
# COMPACT_ATOMS: atom_id res chain seq x y z
N ARG A 1 23.92 46.72 -53.26
CA ARG A 1 24.69 46.06 -52.18
C ARG A 1 23.86 46.19 -50.92
N LEU A 2 23.45 45.06 -50.38
CA LEU A 2 22.50 44.92 -49.26
C LEU A 2 23.09 45.54 -48.00
N SER A 3 22.35 46.41 -47.35
CA SER A 3 22.63 46.91 -46.01
C SER A 3 21.37 46.77 -45.16
N SER A 4 21.60 46.43 -43.90
CA SER A 4 20.70 46.57 -42.75
C SER A 4 19.39 45.76 -42.78
N ASN A 5 19.45 44.53 -42.26
CA ASN A 5 18.39 43.95 -41.42
C ASN A 5 18.88 42.60 -40.84
N SER A 6 19.38 42.59 -39.61
CA SER A 6 19.47 41.37 -38.76
C SER A 6 20.00 41.57 -37.33
N SER A 7 20.06 42.79 -36.78
CA SER A 7 20.75 43.02 -35.49
C SER A 7 19.88 43.49 -34.33
N THR A 8 18.54 43.45 -34.40
CA THR A 8 17.68 44.04 -33.34
C THR A 8 16.75 43.04 -32.65
N ASN A 9 17.17 41.79 -32.44
CA ASN A 9 16.34 40.81 -31.72
C ASN A 9 17.06 40.06 -30.59
N ALA A 10 18.27 40.48 -30.22
CA ALA A 10 19.09 39.77 -29.23
C ALA A 10 19.19 40.48 -27.86
N GLU A 11 18.79 41.74 -27.74
CA GLU A 11 19.10 42.57 -26.56
C GLU A 11 17.91 42.86 -25.62
N ASP A 12 16.74 42.26 -25.84
CA ASP A 12 15.52 42.54 -25.03
C ASP A 12 15.16 41.41 -24.04
N TYR A 13 16.12 40.52 -23.74
CA TYR A 13 15.91 39.34 -22.88
C TYR A 13 16.60 39.42 -21.50
N GLU A 14 17.30 40.52 -21.18
CA GLU A 14 18.15 40.57 -19.98
C GLU A 14 17.47 41.04 -18.69
N ASP A 15 16.20 41.47 -18.71
CA ASP A 15 15.56 42.10 -17.53
C ASP A 15 14.15 41.55 -17.20
N GLU A 16 13.78 40.36 -17.69
CA GLU A 16 12.54 39.71 -17.29
C GLU A 16 12.79 38.91 -15.99
N ALA A 17 12.30 39.42 -14.85
CA ALA A 17 12.44 38.78 -13.54
C ALA A 17 12.06 37.30 -13.62
N LEU A 18 12.92 36.43 -13.08
CA LEU A 18 12.69 34.98 -13.03
C LEU A 18 11.29 34.70 -12.48
N ASP A 19 10.51 33.90 -13.20
CA ASP A 19 9.15 33.54 -12.76
C ASP A 19 9.24 32.91 -11.36
N PRO A 20 8.55 33.48 -10.34
CA PRO A 20 8.65 33.00 -8.97
C PRO A 20 8.25 31.53 -8.81
N ARG A 21 7.50 30.95 -9.76
CA ARG A 21 7.17 29.52 -9.79
C ARG A 21 8.40 28.63 -10.06
N ILE A 22 9.36 29.11 -10.86
CA ILE A 22 10.62 28.38 -11.12
C ILE A 22 11.41 28.21 -9.81
N GLN A 23 11.46 29.26 -8.99
CA GLN A 23 12.19 29.20 -7.72
C GLN A 23 11.59 28.18 -6.76
N VAL A 24 10.26 28.10 -6.67
CA VAL A 24 9.56 27.10 -5.85
C VAL A 24 9.86 25.68 -6.32
N GLU A 25 9.81 25.41 -7.63
CA GLU A 25 10.09 24.07 -8.14
C GLU A 25 11.58 23.68 -8.02
N LEU A 26 12.51 24.64 -8.15
CA LEU A 26 13.93 24.41 -7.89
C LEU A 26 14.21 24.09 -6.41
N GLU A 27 13.54 24.78 -5.48
CA GLU A 27 13.64 24.46 -4.05
C GLU A 27 13.12 23.05 -3.75
N LYS A 28 11.99 22.65 -4.36
CA LYS A 28 11.48 21.27 -4.25
C LYS A 28 12.46 20.25 -4.82
N LEU A 29 13.06 20.54 -5.97
CA LEU A 29 14.03 19.68 -6.62
C LEU A 29 15.28 19.49 -5.76
N ASN A 30 15.85 20.58 -5.23
CA ASN A 30 17.00 20.53 -4.33
C ASN A 30 16.68 19.70 -3.08
N LYS A 31 15.53 19.96 -2.45
CA LYS A 31 15.08 19.19 -1.28
C LYS A 31 14.90 17.71 -1.59
N ALA A 32 14.29 17.37 -2.72
CA ALA A 32 14.11 15.99 -3.14
C ALA A 32 15.46 15.32 -3.45
N SER A 33 16.41 16.04 -4.05
CA SER A 33 17.77 15.56 -4.32
C SER A 33 18.54 15.25 -3.02
N ASP A 34 18.49 16.16 -2.04
CA ASP A 34 19.12 15.95 -0.74
C ASP A 34 18.51 14.75 0.00
N GLU A 35 17.19 14.62 -0.04
CA GLU A 35 16.48 13.50 0.57
C GLU A 35 16.81 12.17 -0.12
N ILE A 36 16.91 12.13 -1.45
CA ILE A 36 17.35 10.94 -2.19
C ILE A 36 18.74 10.52 -1.75
N ASN A 37 19.71 11.45 -1.73
CA ASN A 37 21.09 11.14 -1.34
C ASN A 37 21.17 10.57 0.08
N LYS A 38 20.41 11.16 1.01
CA LYS A 38 20.34 10.70 2.39
C LYS A 38 19.71 9.29 2.49
N LEU A 39 18.55 9.09 1.86
CA LEU A 39 17.85 7.81 1.90
C LEU A 39 18.63 6.70 1.19
N GLU A 40 19.34 7.00 0.11
CA GLU A 40 20.20 6.02 -0.57
C GLU A 40 21.37 5.58 0.32
N LEU A 41 22.01 6.52 1.03
CA LEU A 41 23.06 6.18 2.00
C LEU A 41 22.50 5.30 3.14
N GLU A 42 21.35 5.67 3.71
CA GLU A 42 20.71 4.88 4.76
C GLU A 42 20.27 3.49 4.28
N LEU A 43 19.83 3.38 3.03
CA LEU A 43 19.44 2.12 2.39
C LEU A 43 20.65 1.20 2.21
N ASP A 44 21.79 1.74 1.75
CA ASP A 44 23.01 0.97 1.59
C ASP A 44 23.57 0.48 2.93
N ASP A 45 23.53 1.32 3.97
CA ASP A 45 23.86 0.93 5.34
C ASP A 45 22.92 -0.16 5.88
N ALA A 46 21.61 -0.01 5.66
CA ALA A 46 20.62 -1.01 6.07
C ALA A 46 20.84 -2.35 5.35
N ARG A 47 21.15 -2.32 4.05
CA ARG A 47 21.49 -3.53 3.27
C ARG A 47 22.79 -4.17 3.73
N ALA A 48 23.81 -3.37 4.09
CA ALA A 48 25.05 -3.87 4.66
C ALA A 48 24.82 -4.55 6.01
N SER A 49 24.07 -3.90 6.90
CA SER A 49 23.63 -4.46 8.18
C SER A 49 22.89 -5.79 8.01
N PHE A 50 21.91 -5.85 7.09
CA PHE A 50 21.18 -7.08 6.77
C PHE A 50 22.12 -8.22 6.35
N ARG A 51 23.07 -7.96 5.44
CA ARG A 51 24.07 -8.95 5.01
C ARG A 51 24.94 -9.42 6.16
N GLN A 52 25.36 -8.51 7.04
CA GLN A 52 26.17 -8.84 8.20
C GLN A 52 25.40 -9.74 9.18
N VAL A 53 24.16 -9.39 9.54
CA VAL A 53 23.32 -10.20 10.43
C VAL A 53 23.05 -11.58 9.82
N LEU A 54 22.83 -11.65 8.51
CA LEU A 54 22.66 -12.92 7.81
C LEU A 54 23.90 -13.81 7.95
N SER A 55 25.09 -13.27 7.67
CA SER A 55 26.35 -14.01 7.80
C SER A 55 26.59 -14.49 9.24
N ASP A 56 26.44 -13.59 10.21
CA ASP A 56 26.63 -13.88 11.63
C ASP A 56 25.65 -14.93 12.15
N SER A 57 24.39 -14.85 11.73
CA SER A 57 23.35 -15.80 12.12
C SER A 57 23.63 -17.20 11.56
N ILE A 58 24.01 -17.30 10.28
CA ILE A 58 24.40 -18.56 9.64
C ILE A 58 25.59 -19.17 10.37
N GLN A 59 26.64 -18.38 10.64
CA GLN A 59 27.83 -18.87 11.34
C GLN A 59 27.49 -19.39 12.74
N LYS A 60 26.76 -18.62 13.54
CA LYS A 60 26.37 -19.01 14.91
C LYS A 60 25.46 -20.24 14.91
N LEU A 61 24.50 -20.32 13.99
CA LEU A 61 23.61 -21.48 13.85
C LEU A 61 24.38 -22.73 13.43
N ASN A 62 25.34 -22.61 12.51
CA ASN A 62 26.19 -23.73 12.09
C ASN A 62 27.06 -24.25 13.23
N VAL A 63 27.60 -23.38 14.08
CA VAL A 63 28.35 -23.78 15.28
C VAL A 63 27.46 -24.58 16.24
N LEU A 64 26.24 -24.12 16.50
CA LEU A 64 25.30 -24.87 17.34
C LEU A 64 24.86 -26.19 16.69
N ALA A 65 24.57 -26.20 15.39
CA ALA A 65 24.18 -27.41 14.66
C ALA A 65 25.28 -28.48 14.75
N LYS A 66 26.55 -28.10 14.57
CA LYS A 66 27.70 -29.01 14.74
C LYS A 66 27.80 -29.57 16.16
N LYS A 67 27.61 -28.74 17.19
CA LYS A 67 27.66 -29.17 18.60
C LYS A 67 26.51 -30.13 18.97
N LEU A 68 25.33 -29.91 18.40
CA LEU A 68 24.12 -30.66 18.73
C LEU A 68 23.97 -31.94 17.90
N GLY A 69 24.51 -31.96 16.68
CA GLY A 69 24.48 -33.10 15.77
C GLY A 69 23.07 -33.41 15.28
N SER A 70 22.75 -34.69 15.12
CA SER A 70 21.51 -35.16 14.48
C SER A 70 20.22 -34.84 15.24
N CYS A 71 20.27 -34.33 16.48
CA CYS A 71 19.05 -33.96 17.20
C CYS A 71 18.35 -32.74 16.59
N VAL A 72 19.08 -31.85 15.90
CA VAL A 72 18.48 -30.69 15.22
C VAL A 72 17.57 -31.17 14.08
N ASP A 73 18.05 -32.08 13.23
CA ASP A 73 17.26 -32.59 12.12
C ASP A 73 16.12 -33.51 12.58
N LYS A 74 16.35 -34.33 13.62
CA LYS A 74 15.30 -35.16 14.22
C LYS A 74 14.16 -34.35 14.84
N ALA A 75 14.45 -33.17 15.38
CA ALA A 75 13.42 -32.30 15.97
C ALA A 75 12.71 -31.40 14.95
N ARG A 76 13.24 -31.27 13.73
CA ARG A 76 12.69 -30.38 12.69
C ARG A 76 11.20 -30.61 12.41
N PRO A 77 10.69 -31.85 12.25
CA PRO A 77 9.26 -32.07 11.98
C PRO A 77 8.33 -31.49 13.06
N TYR A 78 8.75 -31.51 14.33
CA TYR A 78 7.98 -30.92 15.43
C TYR A 78 7.90 -29.40 15.31
N TYR A 79 9.02 -28.72 15.05
CA TYR A 79 9.03 -27.26 14.92
C TYR A 79 8.27 -26.80 13.67
N ASP A 80 8.40 -27.51 12.54
CA ASP A 80 7.66 -27.22 11.32
C ASP A 80 6.14 -27.41 11.54
N ALA A 81 5.74 -28.50 12.21
CA ALA A 81 4.35 -28.72 12.59
C ALA A 81 3.82 -27.62 13.53
N ARG A 82 4.64 -27.10 14.44
CA ARG A 82 4.26 -25.98 15.33
C ARG A 82 4.05 -24.67 14.58
N VAL A 83 4.91 -24.38 13.60
CA VAL A 83 4.74 -23.19 12.74
C VAL A 83 3.42 -23.32 11.98
N LYS A 84 3.19 -24.46 11.33
CA LYS A 84 1.94 -24.74 10.61
C LYS A 84 0.70 -24.65 11.51
N ALA A 85 0.74 -25.21 12.71
CA ALA A 85 -0.38 -25.13 13.65
C ALA A 85 -0.67 -23.68 14.06
N LYS A 86 0.37 -22.85 14.22
CA LYS A 86 0.20 -21.41 14.50
C LYS A 86 -0.42 -20.66 13.32
N GLU A 87 -0.01 -20.96 12.09
CA GLU A 87 -0.59 -20.37 10.87
C GLU A 87 -2.08 -20.72 10.75
N VAL A 88 -2.42 -22.01 10.87
CA VAL A 88 -3.81 -22.48 10.81
C VAL A 88 -4.65 -21.92 11.95
N HIS A 89 -4.08 -21.75 13.15
CA HIS A 89 -4.75 -21.07 14.26
C HIS A 89 -5.09 -19.61 13.92
N MET A 90 -4.15 -18.86 13.33
CA MET A 90 -4.39 -17.48 12.90
C MET A 90 -5.45 -17.40 11.81
N GLU A 91 -5.44 -18.32 10.85
CA GLU A 91 -6.47 -18.42 9.80
C GLU A 91 -7.85 -18.75 10.39
N THR A 92 -7.91 -19.69 11.32
CA THR A 92 -9.15 -20.06 12.03
C THR A 92 -9.71 -18.89 12.82
N HIS A 93 -8.85 -18.13 13.51
CA HIS A 93 -9.26 -16.93 14.24
C HIS A 93 -9.79 -15.85 13.29
N LYS A 94 -9.14 -15.64 12.15
CA LYS A 94 -9.64 -14.72 11.11
C LYS A 94 -11.00 -15.15 10.55
N ALA A 95 -11.20 -16.44 10.29
CA ALA A 95 -12.48 -16.99 9.86
C ALA A 95 -13.55 -16.82 10.96
N ALA A 96 -13.19 -17.00 12.24
CA ALA A 96 -14.09 -16.77 13.37
C ALA A 96 -14.57 -15.31 13.42
N LEU A 97 -13.65 -14.34 13.28
CA LEU A 97 -14.00 -12.91 13.26
C LEU A 97 -14.90 -12.54 12.07
N ARG A 98 -14.69 -13.18 10.91
CA ARG A 98 -15.58 -13.00 9.75
C ARG A 98 -16.98 -13.53 10.03
N PHE A 99 -17.07 -14.74 10.60
CA PHE A 99 -18.34 -15.35 10.97
C PHE A 99 -19.09 -14.50 12.02
N GLU A 100 -18.39 -14.01 13.05
CA GLU A 100 -18.97 -13.11 14.06
C GLU A 100 -19.53 -11.83 13.41
N ARG A 101 -18.75 -11.21 12.50
CA ARG A 101 -19.22 -10.03 11.75
C ARG A 101 -20.45 -10.35 10.89
N ALA A 102 -20.46 -11.50 10.21
CA ALA A 102 -21.60 -11.92 9.39
C ALA A 102 -22.85 -12.17 10.23
N CYS A 103 -22.70 -12.77 11.42
CA CYS A 103 -23.78 -12.91 12.40
C CYS A 103 -24.35 -11.55 12.82
N SER A 104 -23.50 -10.60 13.22
CA SER A 104 -23.96 -9.25 13.60
C SER A 104 -24.64 -8.52 12.44
N MET A 105 -24.14 -8.67 11.20
CA MET A 105 -24.76 -8.08 10.02
C MET A 105 -26.14 -8.69 9.73
N HIS A 106 -26.28 -10.00 9.90
CA HIS A 106 -27.55 -10.69 9.75
C HIS A 106 -28.57 -10.28 10.82
N GLU A 107 -28.15 -10.18 12.07
CA GLU A 107 -29.00 -9.69 13.16
C GLU A 107 -29.49 -8.27 12.87
N ALA A 108 -28.60 -7.36 12.45
CA ALA A 108 -28.99 -6.01 12.04
C ALA A 108 -29.94 -6.00 10.83
N ALA A 109 -29.75 -6.90 9.86
CA ALA A 109 -30.66 -7.04 8.73
C ALA A 109 -32.06 -7.51 9.17
N LYS A 110 -32.14 -8.46 10.10
CA LYS A 110 -33.40 -8.93 10.70
C LYS A 110 -34.12 -7.80 11.43
N GLU A 111 -33.40 -7.00 12.22
CA GLU A 111 -33.97 -5.83 12.88
C GLU A 111 -34.52 -4.81 11.88
N MET A 112 -33.83 -4.58 10.75
CA MET A 112 -34.32 -3.71 9.68
C MET A 112 -35.64 -4.20 9.08
N VAL A 113 -35.79 -5.51 8.83
CA VAL A 113 -37.07 -6.09 8.37
C VAL A 113 -38.16 -5.93 9.43
N GLN A 114 -37.85 -6.23 10.70
CA GLN A 114 -38.82 -6.10 11.78
C GLN A 114 -39.33 -4.66 11.94
N LEU A 115 -38.45 -3.66 11.80
CA LEU A 115 -38.83 -2.25 11.82
C LEU A 115 -39.70 -1.87 10.60
N ALA A 116 -39.38 -2.40 9.41
CA ALA A 116 -40.18 -2.19 8.21
C ALA A 116 -41.60 -2.79 8.35
N GLU A 117 -41.72 -4.00 8.91
CA GLU A 117 -43.00 -4.66 9.18
C GLU A 117 -43.85 -3.89 10.22
N GLN A 118 -43.23 -3.43 11.31
CA GLN A 118 -43.93 -2.60 12.31
C GLN A 118 -44.42 -1.28 11.72
N GLY A 119 -43.62 -0.66 10.84
CA GLY A 119 -44.01 0.56 10.11
C GLY A 119 -45.22 0.33 9.20
N TYR A 120 -45.23 -0.81 8.49
CA TYR A 120 -46.36 -1.22 7.65
C TYR A 120 -47.64 -1.44 8.48
N GLN A 121 -47.54 -2.13 9.62
CA GLN A 121 -48.69 -2.50 10.44
C GLN A 121 -49.34 -1.33 11.21
N ARG A 122 -48.62 -0.21 11.38
CA ARG A 122 -49.16 1.04 11.94
C ARG A 122 -49.81 1.94 10.88
N ARG A 123 -49.75 1.58 9.60
CA ARG A 123 -50.28 2.39 8.51
C ARG A 123 -51.77 2.07 8.29
N GLU A 124 -52.60 3.10 8.25
CA GLU A 124 -54.05 2.98 7.97
C GLU A 124 -54.39 2.98 6.46
N GLN A 125 -53.42 3.28 5.59
CA GLN A 125 -53.61 3.30 4.13
C GLN A 125 -53.22 1.97 3.49
N ASP A 126 -54.11 1.46 2.63
CA ASP A 126 -53.91 0.21 1.87
C ASP A 126 -52.77 0.32 0.84
N ALA A 127 -51.86 -0.65 0.88
CA ALA A 127 -50.94 -1.09 -0.18
C ALA A 127 -50.30 0.00 -1.08
N ASP A 128 -49.30 0.68 -0.56
CA ASP A 128 -48.38 1.53 -1.33
C ASP A 128 -47.28 0.69 -2.03
N PRO A 129 -47.18 0.72 -3.37
CA PRO A 129 -46.17 -0.05 -4.12
C PRO A 129 -44.72 0.21 -3.68
N ALA A 130 -44.39 1.45 -3.28
CA ALA A 130 -43.04 1.79 -2.83
C ALA A 130 -42.67 1.08 -1.51
N TRP A 131 -43.66 0.79 -0.67
CA TRP A 131 -43.45 0.06 0.58
C TRP A 131 -43.28 -1.44 0.36
N GLN A 132 -44.00 -2.02 -0.61
CA GLN A 132 -43.78 -3.40 -1.03
C GLN A 132 -42.36 -3.59 -1.57
N GLU A 133 -41.88 -2.66 -2.40
CA GLU A 133 -40.50 -2.65 -2.87
C GLU A 133 -39.48 -2.54 -1.73
N MET A 134 -39.74 -1.68 -0.73
CA MET A 134 -38.86 -1.56 0.45
C MET A 134 -38.80 -2.85 1.28
N LEU A 135 -39.94 -3.52 1.50
CA LEU A 135 -39.99 -4.79 2.26
C LEU A 135 -39.31 -5.92 1.47
N ASN A 136 -39.50 -5.97 0.16
CA ASN A 136 -38.82 -6.91 -0.72
C ASN A 136 -37.30 -6.71 -0.66
N HIS A 137 -36.82 -5.46 -0.72
CA HIS A 137 -35.40 -5.14 -0.60
C HIS A 137 -34.84 -5.50 0.79
N ALA A 138 -35.56 -5.21 1.87
CA ALA A 138 -35.16 -5.59 3.22
C ALA A 138 -35.07 -7.13 3.37
N THR A 139 -36.03 -7.86 2.79
CA THR A 139 -36.07 -9.33 2.79
C THR A 139 -34.90 -9.91 1.97
N MET A 140 -34.62 -9.36 0.79
CA MET A 140 -33.46 -9.76 -0.01
C MET A 140 -32.15 -9.57 0.78
N LYS A 141 -32.00 -8.43 1.46
CA LYS A 141 -30.81 -8.13 2.26
C LYS A 141 -30.63 -9.08 3.46
N VAL A 142 -31.72 -9.53 4.08
CA VAL A 142 -31.67 -10.57 5.13
C VAL A 142 -31.24 -11.92 4.53
N ASN A 143 -31.75 -12.29 3.36
CA ASN A 143 -31.35 -13.53 2.70
C ASN A 143 -29.87 -13.51 2.29
N GLU A 144 -29.38 -12.38 1.76
CA GLU A 144 -27.96 -12.19 1.44
C GLU A 144 -27.09 -12.29 2.70
N ALA A 145 -27.48 -11.64 3.80
CA ALA A 145 -26.76 -11.69 5.06
C ALA A 145 -26.76 -13.11 5.69
N GLU A 146 -27.88 -13.85 5.57
CA GLU A 146 -27.96 -15.25 6.01
C GLU A 146 -27.06 -16.16 5.15
N SER A 147 -27.00 -15.94 3.84
CA SER A 147 -26.11 -16.69 2.94
C SER A 147 -24.65 -16.49 3.33
N GLU A 148 -24.21 -15.24 3.50
CA GLU A 148 -22.84 -14.91 3.94
C GLU A 148 -22.53 -15.50 5.34
N ARG A 149 -23.51 -15.48 6.25
CA ARG A 149 -23.38 -16.11 7.57
C ARG A 149 -23.15 -17.61 7.46
N MET A 150 -23.91 -18.31 6.62
CA MET A 150 -23.74 -19.76 6.42
C MET A 150 -22.39 -20.10 5.75
N GLU A 151 -21.96 -19.31 4.77
CA GLU A 151 -20.67 -19.50 4.10
C GLU A 151 -19.49 -19.30 5.06
N SER A 152 -19.51 -18.20 5.83
CA SER A 152 -18.49 -17.91 6.84
C SER A 152 -18.48 -18.92 7.99
N GLU A 153 -19.65 -19.45 8.37
CA GLU A 153 -19.77 -20.54 9.35
C GLU A 153 -19.06 -21.81 8.85
N SER A 154 -19.33 -22.20 7.60
CA SER A 154 -18.71 -23.36 6.97
C SER A 154 -17.18 -23.20 6.85
N GLU A 155 -16.70 -22.01 6.46
CA GLU A 155 -15.26 -21.70 6.43
C GLU A 155 -14.63 -21.81 7.83
N HIS A 156 -15.28 -21.25 8.86
CA HIS A 156 -14.81 -21.34 10.23
C HIS A 156 -14.76 -22.79 10.73
N GLN A 157 -15.80 -23.58 10.50
CA GLN A 157 -15.83 -24.99 10.88
C GLN A 157 -14.72 -25.80 10.17
N ARG A 158 -14.51 -25.55 8.87
CA ARG A 158 -13.44 -26.20 8.09
C ARG A 158 -12.05 -25.87 8.64
N THR A 159 -11.77 -24.58 8.87
CA THR A 159 -10.48 -24.13 9.40
C THR A 159 -10.24 -24.64 10.83
N MET A 160 -11.29 -24.68 11.66
CA MET A 160 -11.26 -25.28 13.00
C MET A 160 -10.88 -26.76 12.99
N MET A 161 -11.41 -27.55 12.05
CA MET A 161 -11.03 -28.97 11.90
C MET A 161 -9.55 -29.11 11.56
N LEU A 162 -9.04 -28.31 10.62
CA LEU A 162 -7.63 -28.29 10.26
C LEU A 162 -6.75 -27.88 11.45
N PHE A 163 -7.18 -26.90 12.25
CA PHE A 163 -6.47 -26.48 13.45
C PHE A 163 -6.35 -27.65 14.43
N LYS A 164 -7.46 -28.33 14.75
CA LYS A 164 -7.47 -29.50 15.64
C LYS A 164 -6.55 -30.61 15.14
N GLU A 165 -6.57 -30.92 13.84
CA GLU A 165 -5.67 -31.91 13.24
C GLU A 165 -4.18 -31.51 13.39
N SER A 166 -3.88 -30.24 13.08
CA SER A 166 -2.52 -29.71 13.18
C SER A 166 -2.00 -29.72 14.62
N GLU A 167 -2.85 -29.40 15.59
CA GLU A 167 -2.53 -29.42 17.00
C GLU A 167 -2.29 -30.85 17.50
N ALA A 168 -3.16 -31.80 17.12
CA ALA A 168 -2.98 -33.22 17.43
C ALA A 168 -1.65 -33.75 16.89
N LYS A 169 -1.27 -33.37 15.67
CA LYS A 169 0.03 -33.72 15.08
C LYS A 169 1.21 -33.14 15.88
N VAL A 170 1.10 -31.88 16.32
CA VAL A 170 2.12 -31.26 17.19
C VAL A 170 2.26 -32.03 18.50
N GLN A 171 1.14 -32.37 19.15
CA GLN A 171 1.14 -33.13 20.41
C GLN A 171 1.76 -34.51 20.23
N GLN A 172 1.46 -35.20 19.13
CA GLN A 172 2.03 -36.50 18.80
C GLN A 172 3.55 -36.39 18.62
N LEU A 173 4.02 -35.47 17.77
CA LEU A 173 5.45 -35.25 17.53
C LEU A 173 6.19 -34.80 18.81
N GLN A 174 5.53 -34.06 19.70
CA GLN A 174 6.11 -33.66 20.99
C GLN A 174 6.38 -34.87 21.89
N LYS A 175 5.48 -35.86 21.90
CA LYS A 175 5.63 -37.10 22.65
C LYS A 175 6.77 -37.94 22.06
N ASP A 176 6.75 -38.16 20.74
CA ASP A 176 7.67 -39.05 20.04
C ASP A 176 9.11 -38.51 20.03
N LEU A 177 9.28 -37.19 19.91
CA LEU A 177 10.58 -36.55 19.70
C LEU A 177 11.10 -35.82 20.95
N LYS A 178 10.53 -36.06 22.13
CA LYS A 178 10.81 -35.32 23.39
C LYS A 178 12.30 -35.08 23.66
N ARG A 179 13.14 -36.12 23.54
CA ARG A 179 14.59 -36.00 23.78
C ARG A 179 15.28 -35.13 22.74
N ALA A 180 14.93 -35.29 21.46
CA ALA A 180 15.51 -34.51 20.37
C ALA A 180 15.13 -33.03 20.52
N ILE A 181 13.85 -32.73 20.79
CA ILE A 181 13.31 -31.39 21.02
C ILE A 181 14.07 -30.70 22.15
N ASN A 182 14.19 -31.35 23.32
CA ASN A 182 14.86 -30.76 24.48
C ASN A 182 16.33 -30.43 24.19
N LYS A 183 17.05 -31.33 23.49
CA LYS A 183 18.45 -31.11 23.15
C LYS A 183 18.62 -30.04 22.07
N SER A 184 17.73 -29.97 21.08
CA SER A 184 17.78 -28.98 19.99
C SER A 184 17.23 -27.60 20.36
N LYS A 185 16.55 -27.46 21.51
CA LYS A 185 15.88 -26.23 21.94
C LYS A 185 16.75 -24.96 21.82
N PRO A 186 18.02 -24.94 22.26
CA PRO A 186 18.86 -23.74 22.14
C PRO A 186 19.10 -23.30 20.69
N TYR A 187 19.17 -24.26 19.74
CA TYR A 187 19.32 -23.96 18.33
C TYR A 187 18.07 -23.28 17.76
N PHE A 188 16.88 -23.81 18.04
CA PHE A 188 15.63 -23.26 17.52
C PHE A 188 15.25 -21.93 18.18
N GLU A 189 15.57 -21.72 19.45
CA GLU A 189 15.41 -20.42 20.11
C GLU A 189 16.32 -19.36 19.48
N MET A 190 17.59 -19.69 19.25
CA MET A 190 18.51 -18.77 18.59
C MET A 190 18.11 -18.52 17.13
N LYS A 191 17.66 -19.55 16.41
CA LYS A 191 17.12 -19.40 15.05
C LYS A 191 15.91 -18.47 15.04
N SER A 192 15.00 -18.60 16.01
CA SER A 192 13.84 -17.71 16.13
C SER A 192 14.26 -16.26 16.37
N LYS A 193 15.25 -16.02 17.24
CA LYS A 193 15.77 -14.65 17.49
C LYS A 193 16.40 -14.06 16.24
N PHE A 194 17.22 -14.83 15.52
CA PHE A 194 17.80 -14.34 14.27
C PHE A 194 16.75 -14.11 13.20
N ASN A 195 15.77 -14.99 13.05
CA ASN A 195 14.68 -14.77 12.10
C ASN A 195 13.91 -13.48 12.40
N GLN A 196 13.66 -13.15 13.67
CA GLN A 196 13.02 -11.89 14.05
C GLN A 196 13.88 -10.68 13.66
N ILE A 197 15.17 -10.68 14.03
CA ILE A 197 16.08 -9.58 13.66
C ILE A 197 16.17 -9.45 12.13
N MET A 198 16.23 -10.56 11.40
CA MET A 198 16.26 -10.57 9.94
C MET A 198 14.99 -9.99 9.33
N GLU A 199 13.82 -10.31 9.88
CA GLU A 199 12.55 -9.73 9.44
C GLU A 199 12.48 -8.23 9.71
N ASP A 200 12.96 -7.78 10.89
CA ASP A 200 13.05 -6.36 11.23
C ASP A 200 13.98 -5.59 10.27
N GLN A 201 15.15 -6.16 9.97
CA GLN A 201 16.08 -5.56 8.99
C GLN A 201 15.49 -5.55 7.58
N LYS A 202 14.81 -6.63 7.16
CA LYS A 202 14.13 -6.71 5.86
C LYS A 202 13.03 -5.65 5.75
N GLY A 203 12.22 -5.49 6.80
CA GLY A 203 11.19 -4.45 6.85
C GLY A 203 11.76 -3.03 6.87
N ARG A 204 12.93 -2.82 7.46
CA ARG A 204 13.66 -1.53 7.34
C ARG A 204 14.12 -1.27 5.91
N VAL A 205 14.73 -2.26 5.25
CA VAL A 205 15.16 -2.13 3.84
C VAL A 205 13.97 -1.85 2.93
N SER A 206 12.86 -2.59 3.05
CA SER A 206 11.64 -2.38 2.24
C SER A 206 11.09 -0.95 2.38
N ARG A 207 11.02 -0.43 3.62
CA ARG A 207 10.57 0.95 3.87
C ARG A 207 11.48 1.99 3.23
N LEU A 208 12.80 1.84 3.39
CA LEU A 208 13.77 2.74 2.77
C LEU A 208 13.70 2.68 1.23
N GLU A 209 13.48 1.49 0.65
CA GLU A 209 13.27 1.34 -0.80
C GLU A 209 12.00 2.06 -1.28
N GLU A 210 10.91 1.96 -0.53
CA GLU A 210 9.67 2.70 -0.77
C GLU A 210 9.88 4.21 -0.67
N ASP A 211 10.60 4.68 0.37
CA ASP A 211 10.89 6.09 0.61
C ASP A 211 11.80 6.68 -0.49
N VAL A 212 12.84 5.96 -0.91
CA VAL A 212 13.69 6.35 -2.05
C VAL A 212 12.86 6.46 -3.33
N THR A 213 11.98 5.48 -3.57
CA THR A 213 11.11 5.47 -4.76
C THR A 213 10.15 6.66 -4.75
N SER A 214 9.58 6.98 -3.59
CA SER A 214 8.69 8.12 -3.39
C SER A 214 9.42 9.46 -3.61
N SER A 215 10.62 9.62 -3.04
CA SER A 215 11.44 10.82 -3.21
C SER A 215 11.91 11.00 -4.66
N LYS A 216 12.27 9.91 -5.37
CA LYS A 216 12.55 9.95 -6.81
C LYS A 216 11.34 10.36 -7.63
N SER A 217 10.15 9.88 -7.28
CA SER A 217 8.91 10.32 -7.91
C SER A 217 8.67 11.83 -7.70
N LEU A 218 8.89 12.35 -6.49
CA LEU A 218 8.78 13.79 -6.21
C LEU A 218 9.78 14.61 -7.01
N TYR A 219 11.02 14.14 -7.12
CA TYR A 219 12.06 14.77 -7.94
C TYR A 219 11.64 14.82 -9.42
N SER A 220 11.16 13.70 -9.98
CA SER A 220 10.65 13.65 -11.36
C SER A 220 9.44 14.57 -11.59
N GLN A 221 8.52 14.66 -10.62
CA GLN A 221 7.37 15.57 -10.70
C GLN A 221 7.79 17.04 -10.69
N ALA A 222 8.79 17.42 -9.88
CA ALA A 222 9.33 18.78 -9.87
C ALA A 222 10.02 19.12 -11.20
N LEU A 223 10.76 18.17 -11.80
CA LEU A 223 11.34 18.34 -13.13
C LEU A 223 10.28 18.56 -14.22
N HIS A 224 9.24 17.73 -14.26
CA HIS A 224 8.14 17.92 -15.23
C HIS A 224 7.40 19.23 -15.02
N SER A 225 7.29 19.68 -13.77
CA SER A 225 6.68 20.98 -13.44
C SER A 225 7.55 22.15 -13.93
N LEU A 226 8.88 22.05 -13.82
CA LEU A 226 9.82 23.02 -14.40
C LEU A 226 9.75 23.05 -15.93
N GLU A 227 9.67 21.89 -16.57
CA GLU A 227 9.47 21.78 -18.03
C GLU A 227 8.17 22.47 -18.47
N ALA A 228 7.05 22.20 -17.78
CA ALA A 228 5.77 22.83 -18.07
C ALA A 228 5.79 24.36 -17.87
N ILE A 229 6.41 24.84 -16.79
CA ILE A 229 6.57 26.29 -16.57
C ILE A 229 7.43 26.92 -17.67
N SER A 230 8.51 26.24 -18.09
CA SER A 230 9.38 26.70 -19.18
C SER A 230 8.60 26.80 -20.50
N ASP A 231 7.84 25.77 -20.86
CA ASP A 231 7.00 25.75 -22.05
C ASP A 231 5.94 26.85 -22.03
N ASP A 232 5.28 27.07 -20.89
CA ASP A 232 4.31 28.15 -20.70
C ASP A 232 4.94 29.53 -20.95
N ILE A 233 6.12 29.79 -20.38
CA ILE A 233 6.85 31.06 -20.56
C ILE A 233 7.22 31.26 -22.04
N HIS A 234 7.69 30.20 -22.71
CA HIS A 234 7.99 30.25 -24.14
C HIS A 234 6.76 30.53 -25.00
N GLN A 235 5.61 29.90 -24.69
CA GLN A 235 4.34 30.15 -25.38
C GLN A 235 3.87 31.59 -25.18
N GLN A 236 3.91 32.11 -23.96
CA GLN A 236 3.54 33.51 -23.67
C GLN A 236 4.42 34.51 -24.44
N ARG A 237 5.74 34.27 -24.52
CA ARG A 237 6.67 35.09 -25.31
C ARG A 237 6.34 35.05 -26.80
N LEU A 238 6.07 33.86 -27.36
CA LEU A 238 5.66 33.69 -28.75
C LEU A 238 4.33 34.40 -29.06
N GLU A 239 3.33 34.32 -28.17
CA GLU A 239 2.06 35.01 -28.33
C GLU A 239 2.22 36.53 -28.26
N LYS A 240 3.04 37.04 -27.32
CA LYS A 240 3.34 38.46 -27.19
C LYS A 240 4.01 38.99 -28.46
N GLN A 241 4.99 38.25 -29.00
CA GLN A 241 5.60 38.58 -30.30
C GLN A 241 4.61 38.56 -31.46
N LYS A 242 3.72 37.56 -31.53
CA LYS A 242 2.65 37.51 -32.56
C LYS A 242 1.69 38.70 -32.45
N LYS A 243 1.27 39.08 -31.23
CA LYS A 243 0.41 40.25 -30.99
C LYS A 243 1.08 41.56 -31.42
N ILE A 244 2.37 41.71 -31.15
CA ILE A 244 3.16 42.86 -31.61
C ILE A 244 3.26 42.88 -33.15
N GLN A 245 3.46 41.73 -33.80
CA GLN A 245 3.54 41.61 -35.26
C GLN A 245 2.18 41.80 -35.97
N LEU A 246 1.05 41.49 -35.31
CA LEU A 246 -0.29 41.61 -35.89
C LEU A 246 -0.86 43.05 -35.89
N GLY A 247 -0.19 44.00 -35.23
CA GLY A 247 -0.53 45.43 -35.28
C GLY A 247 -1.84 45.81 -34.58
N VAL A 248 -1.87 47.01 -34.00
CA VAL A 248 -3.11 47.65 -33.51
C VAL A 248 -4.02 47.86 -34.73
N ARG A 249 -5.19 47.21 -34.77
CA ARG A 249 -6.23 47.54 -35.76
C ARG A 249 -6.70 48.97 -35.49
N GLU A 250 -6.23 49.92 -36.29
CA GLU A 250 -6.77 51.28 -36.28
C GLU A 250 -8.24 51.27 -36.71
N ALA A 251 -9.03 52.11 -36.04
CA ALA A 251 -10.45 52.30 -36.30
C ALA A 251 -10.67 52.73 -37.76
N GLY A 252 -11.54 52.00 -38.45
CA GLY A 252 -11.85 52.22 -39.86
C GLY A 252 -12.34 53.64 -40.14
N VAL A 253 -11.63 54.31 -41.04
CA VAL A 253 -12.11 55.53 -41.71
C VAL A 253 -12.81 55.12 -43.00
N GLY A 254 -14.12 54.86 -42.90
CA GLY A 254 -15.00 54.83 -44.06
C GLY A 254 -15.22 56.25 -44.54
N ALA A 255 -14.44 56.69 -45.53
CA ALA A 255 -14.68 57.94 -46.24
C ALA A 255 -15.89 57.76 -47.17
N GLU A 256 -16.94 58.52 -46.87
CA GLU A 256 -18.09 58.75 -47.75
C GLU A 256 -17.60 59.48 -49.01
N SER A 257 -18.00 58.98 -50.19
CA SER A 257 -17.84 59.62 -51.52
C SER A 257 -19.10 60.44 -51.85
N PRO A 258 -19.17 61.28 -52.93
CA PRO A 258 -18.18 61.63 -53.96
C PRO A 258 -17.86 63.13 -54.07
#